data_AF-A0A0D2QR44-F1
#
_entry.id   AF-A0A0D2QR44-F1
#
_cell.length_a   1.000
_cell.length_b   1.000
_cell.length_c   1.000
_cell.angle_alpha   90.00
_cell.angle_beta   90.00
_cell.angle_gamma   90.00
#
_symmetry.space_group_name_H-M   'P 1'
#
loop_
_entity.id
_entity.type
_entity.pdbx_description
1 polymer ?
#
loop_
_entity_poly.entity_id
_entity_poly.type
_entity_poly.pdbx_seq_one_letter_code
_entity_poly.pdbx_strand_id
1 'polypeptide(L)'
;MMFTFQMMFKLMETIKKEKNPEISSSHFKTGRKKSSKQIGGAARLSSQIEKLCNAADNMSQATSSLTPVMDPYGILQAVKVLDSMLGEVPKASPLYFFALKLLLNKDKRIMFLSINPKIRVLWLKTEMEDS
;
A
#
# COMPACT_ATOMS: atom_id res chain seq x y z
N MET A 1 9.83 -21.42 -4.42
CA MET A 1 8.62 -21.16 -3.61
C MET A 1 8.61 -21.85 -2.23
N MET A 2 9.56 -22.75 -1.89
CA MET A 2 9.58 -23.47 -0.59
C MET A 2 10.11 -22.66 0.61
N PHE A 3 10.93 -21.63 0.38
CA PHE A 3 11.57 -20.89 1.48
C PHE A 3 10.58 -20.05 2.32
N THR A 4 9.49 -19.57 1.72
CA THR A 4 8.48 -18.78 2.42
C THR A 4 7.57 -19.64 3.32
N PHE A 5 7.24 -20.86 2.88
CA PHE A 5 6.46 -21.81 3.68
C PHE A 5 7.21 -22.28 4.92
N GLN A 6 8.52 -22.54 4.80
CA GLN A 6 9.34 -22.96 5.94
C GLN A 6 9.43 -21.88 7.03
N MET A 7 9.49 -20.60 6.62
CA MET A 7 9.55 -19.48 7.56
C MET A 7 8.21 -19.27 8.29
N MET A 8 7.09 -19.41 7.57
CA MET A 8 5.74 -19.35 8.16
C MET A 8 5.48 -20.50 9.15
N PHE A 9 5.93 -21.72 8.83
CA PHE A 9 5.77 -22.88 9.71
C PHE A 9 6.54 -22.69 11.03
N LYS A 10 7.77 -22.16 10.96
CA LYS A 10 8.59 -21.90 12.15
C LYS A 10 8.04 -20.77 13.03
N LEU A 11 7.39 -19.78 12.43
CA LEU A 11 6.68 -18.71 13.14
C LEU A 11 5.43 -19.24 13.86
N MET A 12 4.69 -20.15 13.24
CA MET A 12 3.50 -20.76 13.85
C MET A 12 3.87 -21.61 15.09
N GLU A 13 4.97 -22.35 15.03
CA GLU A 13 5.48 -23.17 16.14
C GLU A 13 5.96 -22.32 17.33
N THR A 14 6.51 -21.13 17.08
CA THR A 14 6.95 -20.22 18.15
C THR A 14 5.76 -19.59 18.88
N ILE A 15 4.71 -19.21 18.15
CA ILE A 15 3.48 -18.63 18.73
C ILE A 15 2.69 -19.65 19.56
N LYS A 16 2.73 -20.94 19.20
CA LYS A 16 2.05 -22.01 19.96
C LYS A 16 2.71 -22.32 21.30
N LYS A 17 4.03 -22.12 21.42
CA LYS A 17 4.80 -22.44 22.64
C LYS A 17 4.57 -21.47 23.79
N GLU A 18 4.09 -20.27 23.53
CA GLU A 18 3.86 -19.20 24.51
C GLU A 18 2.42 -19.22 25.07
N LYS A 19 1.81 -20.41 25.20
CA LYS A 19 0.41 -20.56 25.64
C LYS A 19 0.19 -21.66 26.67
N ASN A 20 1.15 -21.92 27.55
CA ASN A 20 0.92 -22.82 28.68
C ASN A 20 1.44 -22.24 30.01
N PRO A 21 0.55 -21.82 30.94
CA PRO A 21 0.96 -21.43 32.28
C PRO A 21 0.92 -22.65 33.21
N GLU A 22 2.08 -23.16 33.60
CA GLU A 22 2.19 -24.07 34.75
C GLU A 22 1.96 -23.26 36.05
N ILE A 23 0.81 -23.47 36.69
CA ILE A 23 0.46 -22.84 37.96
C ILE A 23 1.07 -23.65 39.10
N SER A 24 2.24 -23.22 39.56
CA SER A 24 2.82 -23.63 40.85
C SER A 24 2.18 -22.81 41.98
N SER A 25 1.30 -23.48 42.74
CA SER A 25 0.63 -22.97 43.93
C SER A 25 1.61 -22.88 45.10
N SER A 26 1.84 -21.69 45.64
CA SER A 26 2.46 -21.54 46.97
C SER A 26 1.73 -20.49 47.81
N HIS A 27 1.34 -20.95 48.99
CA HIS A 27 0.57 -20.24 50.02
C HIS A 27 1.27 -18.98 50.52
N PHE A 28 0.56 -17.84 50.51
CA PHE A 28 0.89 -16.67 51.32
C PHE A 28 -0.21 -16.40 52.34
N LYS A 29 0.19 -16.35 53.62
CA LYS A 29 -0.69 -16.15 54.77
C LYS A 29 -1.23 -14.72 54.81
N THR A 30 -2.50 -14.63 55.17
CA THR A 30 -3.33 -13.43 55.25
C THR A 30 -2.87 -12.48 56.35
N GLY A 31 -2.44 -11.27 55.97
CA GLY A 31 -2.23 -10.12 56.85
C GLY A 31 -3.08 -8.94 56.38
N ARG A 32 -4.18 -8.67 57.09
CA ARG A 32 -5.16 -7.61 56.80
C ARG A 32 -4.55 -6.23 57.08
N LYS A 33 -4.42 -5.36 56.06
CA LYS A 33 -4.36 -3.90 56.25
C LYS A 33 -4.88 -3.13 55.01
N LYS A 34 -5.75 -2.15 55.29
CA LYS A 34 -6.39 -1.19 54.38
C LYS A 34 -5.41 -0.58 53.37
N SER A 35 -5.77 -0.54 52.10
CA SER A 35 -5.30 0.50 51.18
C SER A 35 -6.32 0.77 50.08
N SER A 36 -6.40 2.06 49.73
CA SER A 36 -7.20 2.69 48.67
C SER A 36 -7.24 1.88 47.39
N LYS A 37 -8.39 1.91 46.67
CA LYS A 37 -8.63 1.33 45.33
C LYS A 37 -7.35 1.28 44.49
N GLN A 38 -6.60 0.20 44.65
CA GLN A 38 -5.48 -0.16 43.80
C GLN A 38 -6.17 -0.61 42.52
N ILE A 39 -6.24 0.27 41.52
CA ILE A 39 -6.45 -0.17 40.16
C ILE A 39 -5.29 -1.14 39.92
N GLY A 40 -5.60 -2.44 39.92
CA GLY A 40 -4.61 -3.51 39.94
C GLY A 40 -3.59 -3.27 38.85
N GLY A 41 -2.31 -3.55 39.12
CA GLY A 41 -1.22 -3.35 38.15
C GLY A 41 -1.55 -3.92 36.77
N ALA A 42 -2.32 -5.02 36.72
CA ALA A 42 -2.88 -5.61 35.51
C ALA A 42 -3.80 -4.67 34.71
N ALA A 43 -4.69 -3.92 35.35
CA ALA A 43 -5.60 -2.97 34.69
C ALA A 43 -4.85 -1.74 34.14
N ARG A 44 -3.81 -1.27 34.84
CA ARG A 44 -2.93 -0.20 34.33
C ARG A 44 -2.11 -0.68 33.13
N LEU A 45 -1.56 -1.88 33.21
CA LEU A 45 -0.79 -2.49 32.12
C LEU A 45 -1.67 -2.74 30.89
N SER A 46 -2.88 -3.26 31.07
CA SER A 46 -3.82 -3.46 29.97
C SER A 46 -4.16 -2.16 29.24
N SER A 47 -4.37 -1.06 29.96
CA SER A 47 -4.60 0.25 29.35
C SER A 47 -3.38 0.78 28.59
N GLN A 48 -2.16 0.47 29.05
CA GLN A 48 -0.94 0.84 28.35
C GLN A 48 -0.75 0.03 27.06
N ILE A 49 -1.07 -1.27 27.09
CA ILE A 49 -1.06 -2.12 25.89
C ILE A 49 -2.08 -1.62 24.86
N GLU A 50 -3.30 -1.31 25.29
CA GLU A 50 -4.34 -0.76 24.41
C GLU A 50 -3.90 0.56 23.74
N LYS A 51 -3.29 1.47 24.51
CA LYS A 51 -2.73 2.72 23.98
C LYS A 51 -1.62 2.47 22.97
N LEU A 52 -0.76 1.47 23.21
CA LEU A 52 0.32 1.12 22.29
C LEU A 52 -0.24 0.53 20.99
N CYS A 53 -1.23 -0.37 21.07
CA CYS A 53 -1.92 -0.91 19.90
C CYS A 53 -2.57 0.20 19.08
N ASN A 54 -3.33 1.08 19.74
CA ASN A 54 -3.97 2.21 19.07
C ASN A 54 -2.95 3.18 18.44
N ALA A 55 -1.82 3.43 19.10
CA ALA A 55 -0.76 4.27 18.54
C ALA A 55 -0.09 3.61 17.32
N ALA A 56 0.16 2.30 17.37
CA ALA A 56 0.72 1.54 16.26
C ALA A 56 -0.25 1.47 15.07
N ASP A 57 -1.53 1.21 15.33
CA ASP A 57 -2.57 1.19 14.31
C ASP A 57 -2.75 2.58 13.68
N ASN A 58 -2.84 3.64 14.49
CA ASN A 58 -2.94 5.02 14.00
C ASN A 58 -1.72 5.45 13.19
N MET A 59 -0.51 5.05 13.60
CA MET A 59 0.71 5.30 12.84
C MET A 59 0.69 4.56 11.50
N SER A 60 0.30 3.28 11.51
CA SER A 60 0.18 2.44 10.31
C SER A 60 -0.86 3.00 9.33
N GLN A 61 -2.02 3.45 9.84
CA GLN A 61 -3.08 4.12 9.06
C GLN A 61 -2.64 5.49 8.53
N ALA A 62 -1.89 6.27 9.31
CA ALA A 62 -1.35 7.56 8.87
C ALA A 62 -0.35 7.39 7.71
N THR A 63 0.45 6.32 7.70
CA THR A 63 1.33 6.00 6.56
C THR A 63 0.61 5.36 5.37
N SER A 64 -0.46 4.58 5.60
CA SER A 64 -1.26 3.97 4.52
C SER A 64 -2.15 4.99 3.78
N SER A 65 -2.52 6.08 4.45
CA SER A 65 -3.30 7.18 3.85
C SER A 65 -2.46 8.19 3.06
N LEU A 66 -1.13 8.00 2.95
CA LEU A 66 -0.38 8.67 1.90
C LEU A 66 -0.95 8.22 0.56
N THR A 67 -1.53 9.18 -0.18
CA THR A 67 -1.97 8.99 -1.56
C THR A 67 -0.96 8.13 -2.30
N PRO A 68 -1.37 7.04 -2.97
CA PRO A 68 -0.45 6.23 -3.74
C PRO A 68 0.32 7.17 -4.65
N VAL A 69 1.65 7.13 -4.57
CA VAL A 69 2.54 7.90 -5.45
C VAL A 69 2.09 7.60 -6.87
N MET A 70 1.35 8.53 -7.48
CA MET A 70 0.81 8.32 -8.81
C MET A 70 2.01 8.26 -9.75
N ASP A 71 2.17 7.14 -10.45
CA ASP A 71 3.17 7.02 -11.50
C ASP A 71 2.97 8.19 -12.50
N PRO A 72 3.93 9.12 -12.60
CA PRO A 72 3.79 10.27 -13.50
C PRO A 72 3.69 9.84 -14.96
N TYR A 73 4.11 8.61 -15.27
CA TYR A 73 4.01 7.99 -16.58
C TYR A 73 2.96 6.87 -16.62
N GLY A 74 1.99 6.89 -15.71
CA GLY A 74 0.92 5.89 -15.66
C GLY A 74 0.04 5.92 -16.91
N ILE A 75 -0.55 4.77 -17.27
CA ILE A 75 -1.46 4.64 -18.42
C ILE A 75 -2.62 5.63 -18.31
N LEU A 76 -3.22 5.76 -17.14
CA LEU A 76 -4.31 6.69 -16.90
C LEU A 76 -3.91 8.15 -17.20
N GLN A 77 -2.67 8.52 -16.85
CA GLN A 77 -2.16 9.86 -17.13
C GLN A 77 -1.97 10.09 -18.64
N ALA A 78 -1.40 9.11 -19.34
CA ALA A 78 -1.23 9.16 -20.78
C ALA A 78 -2.56 9.26 -21.53
N VAL A 79 -3.57 8.48 -21.12
CA VAL A 79 -4.92 8.55 -21.70
C VAL A 79 -5.57 9.91 -21.45
N LYS A 80 -5.45 10.48 -20.24
CA LYS A 80 -5.94 11.85 -19.97
C LYS A 80 -5.30 12.89 -20.87
N VAL A 81 -3.99 12.77 -21.12
CA VAL A 81 -3.28 13.66 -22.04
C VAL A 81 -3.73 13.47 -23.49
N LEU A 82 -3.96 12.23 -23.93
CA LEU A 82 -4.52 11.94 -25.26
C LEU A 82 -5.95 12.51 -25.41
N ASP A 83 -6.78 12.38 -24.38
CA ASP A 83 -8.14 12.96 -24.35
C ASP A 83 -8.12 14.50 -24.33
N SER A 84 -7.05 15.13 -23.88
CA SER A 84 -6.92 16.60 -23.92
C SER A 84 -6.66 17.17 -25.32
N MET A 85 -6.24 16.32 -26.26
CA MET A 85 -5.92 16.70 -27.66
C MET A 85 -6.98 16.23 -28.66
N LEU A 86 -8.22 16.00 -28.21
CA LEU A 86 -9.34 15.56 -29.07
C LEU A 86 -9.65 16.52 -30.25
N GLY A 87 -9.24 17.78 -30.17
CA GLY A 87 -9.36 18.73 -31.28
C GLY A 87 -8.47 18.37 -32.48
N GLU A 88 -7.34 17.71 -32.24
CA GLU A 88 -6.40 17.27 -33.28
C GLU A 88 -6.47 15.75 -33.52
N VAL A 89 -6.88 14.99 -32.50
CA VAL A 89 -6.98 13.51 -32.53
C VAL A 89 -8.40 13.08 -32.13
N PRO A 90 -9.37 13.03 -33.06
CA PRO A 90 -10.75 12.66 -32.74
C PRO A 90 -10.87 11.26 -32.12
N LYS A 91 -11.78 11.09 -31.14
CA LYS A 91 -11.92 9.88 -30.28
C LYS A 91 -12.27 8.57 -31.03
N ALA A 92 -12.69 8.68 -32.28
CA ALA A 92 -13.00 7.55 -33.16
C ALA A 92 -12.07 7.47 -34.39
N SER A 93 -11.01 8.27 -34.42
CA SER A 93 -10.03 8.24 -35.52
C SER A 93 -9.14 7.00 -35.43
N PRO A 94 -8.63 6.47 -36.56
CA PRO A 94 -7.61 5.43 -36.55
C PRO A 94 -6.40 5.80 -35.69
N LEU A 95 -5.99 7.08 -35.75
CA LEU A 95 -4.87 7.62 -34.97
C LEU A 95 -5.11 7.53 -33.46
N TYR A 96 -6.35 7.74 -33.00
CA TYR A 96 -6.70 7.62 -31.58
C TYR A 96 -6.56 6.18 -31.08
N PHE A 97 -7.09 5.20 -31.84
CA PHE A 97 -6.96 3.78 -31.49
C PHE A 97 -5.51 3.29 -31.60
N PHE A 98 -4.76 3.79 -32.58
CA PHE A 98 -3.32 3.56 -32.67
C PHE A 98 -2.59 4.07 -31.43
N ALA A 99 -2.84 5.33 -31.04
CA ALA A 99 -2.24 5.93 -29.86
C ALA A 99 -2.54 5.11 -28.59
N LEU A 100 -3.78 4.65 -28.39
CA LEU A 100 -4.12 3.80 -27.25
C LEU A 100 -3.28 2.51 -27.20
N LYS A 101 -3.07 1.84 -28.34
CA LYS A 101 -2.21 0.65 -28.43
C LYS A 101 -0.75 1.02 -28.16
N LEU A 102 -0.26 2.11 -28.74
CA LEU A 102 1.11 2.60 -28.57
C LEU A 102 1.43 2.91 -27.09
N LEU A 103 0.47 3.50 -26.36
CA LEU A 103 0.62 3.86 -24.95
C LEU A 103 0.69 2.66 -23.99
N LEU A 104 0.35 1.45 -24.45
CA LEU A 104 0.59 0.23 -23.66
C LEU A 104 2.09 -0.05 -23.54
N ASN A 105 2.89 0.31 -24.56
CA ASN A 105 4.34 0.24 -24.49
C ASN A 105 4.87 1.31 -23.52
N LYS A 106 5.64 0.87 -22.52
CA LYS A 106 6.17 1.74 -21.46
C LYS A 106 7.04 2.86 -22.01
N ASP A 107 7.96 2.55 -22.91
CA ASP A 107 8.95 3.51 -23.40
C ASP A 107 8.29 4.53 -24.33
N LYS A 108 7.41 4.07 -25.23
CA LYS A 108 6.63 4.95 -26.10
C LYS A 108 5.68 5.86 -25.30
N ARG A 109 5.10 5.35 -24.20
CA ARG A 109 4.27 6.16 -23.29
C ARG A 109 5.09 7.24 -22.58
N ILE A 110 6.26 6.91 -22.05
CA ILE A 110 7.17 7.88 -21.42
C ILE A 110 7.58 8.95 -22.44
N MET A 111 7.90 8.55 -23.67
CA MET A 111 8.24 9.45 -24.76
C MET A 111 7.07 10.41 -25.07
N PHE A 112 5.86 9.88 -25.31
CA PHE A 112 4.65 10.67 -25.57
C PHE A 112 4.40 11.74 -24.50
N LEU A 113 4.49 11.35 -23.23
CA LEU A 113 4.28 12.26 -22.10
C LEU A 113 5.38 13.32 -21.98
N SER A 114 6.61 13.00 -22.38
CA SER A 114 7.76 13.91 -22.30
C SER A 114 7.87 14.86 -23.50
N ILE A 115 7.28 14.51 -24.64
CA ILE A 115 7.26 15.33 -25.86
C ILE A 115 6.46 16.62 -25.65
N ASN A 116 6.92 17.72 -26.29
CA ASN A 116 6.21 19.00 -26.30
C ASN A 116 4.77 18.81 -26.86
N PRO A 117 3.73 19.27 -26.14
CA PRO A 117 2.34 19.08 -26.55
C PRO A 117 2.05 19.45 -28.00
N LYS A 118 2.69 20.50 -28.53
CA LYS A 118 2.47 21.02 -29.90
C LYS A 118 2.92 20.07 -31.01
N ILE A 119 3.80 19.12 -30.72
CA ILE A 119 4.34 18.18 -31.72
C ILE A 119 3.92 16.72 -31.46
N ARG A 120 3.11 16.47 -30.42
CA ARG A 120 2.69 15.09 -30.06
C ARG A 120 1.90 14.43 -31.18
N VAL A 121 1.02 15.17 -31.84
CA VAL A 121 0.20 14.64 -32.94
C VAL A 121 1.05 14.30 -34.15
N LEU A 122 2.05 15.13 -34.47
CA LEU A 122 3.02 14.83 -35.52
C LEU A 122 3.79 13.56 -35.21
N TRP A 123 4.31 13.44 -33.98
CA TRP A 123 5.01 12.23 -33.54
C TRP A 123 4.14 10.97 -33.63
N LEU A 124 2.87 11.04 -33.21
CA LEU A 124 1.93 9.93 -33.33
C LEU A 124 1.70 9.50 -34.78
N LYS A 125 1.66 10.45 -35.72
CA LYS A 125 1.51 10.15 -37.16
C LYS A 125 2.73 9.44 -37.71
N THR A 126 3.93 9.94 -37.41
CA THR A 126 5.19 9.30 -37.83
C THR A 126 5.28 7.86 -37.28
N GLU A 127 4.98 7.66 -36.00
CA GLU A 127 4.98 6.33 -35.38
C GLU A 127 3.96 5.36 -36.02
N MET A 128 2.83 5.88 -36.51
CA MET A 128 1.80 5.10 -37.19
C MET A 128 2.20 4.73 -38.63
N GLU A 129 2.97 5.58 -39.30
CA GLU A 129 3.52 5.32 -40.64
C GLU A 129 4.67 4.29 -40.60
N ASP A 130 5.43 4.26 -39.50
CA ASP A 130 6.54 3.32 -39.28
C ASP A 130 6.10 1.93 -38.78
N SER A 131 4.81 1.72 -38.50
CA SER A 131 4.23 0.47 -37.94
C SER A 131 3.59 -0.42 -39.00
#